data_AF-A0A973JCV8-F1
#
_entry.id   AF-A0A973JCV8-F1
#
_cell.length_a   1.000
_cell.length_b   1.000
_cell.length_c   1.000
_cell.angle_alpha   90.00
_cell.angle_beta   90.00
_cell.angle_gamma   90.00
#
_symmetry.space_group_name_H-M   'P 1'
#
loop_
_entity.id
_entity.type
_entity.pdbx_description
1 polymer ?
#
loop_
_entity_poly.entity_id
_entity_poly.type
_entity_poly.pdbx_seq_one_letter_code
_entity_poly.pdbx_strand_id
1 'polypeptide(L)'
;RFLPLLVLVAVNVLGYEFIQQLHPPRLLSGILLFNAVNTVFILLITLQWKISIHLFSYASAVALLFVKFGCQALWLLPVVPLLMWSRIVLKAHNFMQTLVGSIVGFAVVFMELKWWTGL
;
A
#
# COMPACT_ATOMS: atom_id res chain seq x y z
N ARG A 1 3.58 -7.85 -17.14
CA ARG A 1 3.18 -6.85 -16.12
C ARG A 1 2.65 -7.47 -14.83
N PHE A 2 1.94 -8.61 -14.90
CA PHE A 2 1.36 -9.27 -13.71
C PHE A 2 2.36 -10.12 -12.92
N LEU A 3 3.36 -10.71 -13.57
CA LEU A 3 4.33 -11.59 -12.91
C LEU A 3 5.02 -10.94 -11.69
N PRO A 4 5.52 -9.69 -11.75
CA PRO A 4 6.10 -9.04 -10.55
C PRO A 4 5.10 -8.89 -9.40
N LEU A 5 3.81 -8.66 -9.69
CA LEU A 5 2.78 -8.54 -8.66
C LEU A 5 2.43 -9.89 -8.06
N LEU A 6 2.35 -10.95 -8.87
CA LEU A 6 2.12 -12.30 -8.37
C LEU A 6 3.28 -12.78 -7.48
N VAL A 7 4.52 -12.49 -7.89
CA VAL A 7 5.70 -12.74 -7.05
C VAL A 7 5.61 -11.96 -5.74
N LEU A 8 5.20 -10.69 -5.77
CA LEU A 8 5.02 -9.89 -4.57
C LEU A 8 3.95 -10.47 -3.63
N VAL A 9 2.82 -10.93 -4.17
CA VAL A 9 1.79 -11.64 -3.38
C VAL A 9 2.38 -12.89 -2.73
N ALA A 10 3.05 -13.74 -3.52
CA ALA A 10 3.63 -14.98 -3.02
C ALA A 10 4.66 -14.73 -1.92
N VAL A 11 5.57 -13.78 -2.10
CA VAL A 11 6.59 -13.43 -1.10
C VAL A 11 5.96 -12.92 0.19
N ASN A 12 4.93 -12.07 0.10
CA ASN A 12 4.26 -11.56 1.30
C ASN A 12 3.46 -12.65 2.04
N VAL A 13 2.77 -13.55 1.31
CA VAL A 13 2.06 -14.69 1.92
C VAL A 13 3.04 -15.66 2.58
N LEU A 14 4.11 -16.05 1.89
CA LEU A 14 5.14 -16.93 2.46
C LEU A 14 5.84 -16.27 3.65
N GLY A 15 6.12 -14.97 3.57
CA GLY A 15 6.68 -14.20 4.68
C GLY A 15 5.72 -14.16 5.88
N TYR A 16 4.42 -13.97 5.64
CA TYR A 16 3.39 -14.03 6.68
C TYR A 16 3.38 -15.40 7.37
N GLU A 17 3.26 -16.49 6.61
CA GLU A 17 3.24 -17.85 7.17
C GLU A 17 4.53 -18.20 7.93
N PHE A 18 5.68 -17.79 7.42
CA PHE A 18 6.96 -17.98 8.09
C PHE A 18 7.00 -17.22 9.42
N ILE A 19 6.61 -15.94 9.41
CA ILE A 19 6.77 -15.11 10.61
C ILE A 19 5.80 -15.52 11.72
N GLN A 20 4.64 -16.09 11.39
CA GLN A 20 3.71 -16.61 12.41
C GLN A 20 4.35 -17.67 13.33
N GLN A 21 5.38 -18.38 12.87
CA GLN A 21 6.15 -19.35 13.68
C GLN A 21 6.99 -18.67 14.78
N LEU A 22 7.22 -17.36 14.67
CA LEU A 22 8.05 -16.55 15.57
C LEU A 22 7.24 -15.72 16.58
N HIS A 23 5.92 -15.90 16.65
CA HIS A 23 5.02 -15.14 17.53
C HIS A 23 5.20 -13.60 17.42
N PRO A 24 5.08 -13.03 16.21
CA PRO A 24 5.41 -11.64 15.96
C PRO A 24 4.37 -10.68 16.56
N PRO A 25 4.74 -9.40 16.74
CA PRO A 25 3.75 -8.37 17.02
C PRO A 25 2.70 -8.31 15.90
N ARG A 26 1.42 -8.14 16.26
CA ARG A 26 0.31 -8.09 15.30
C ARG A 26 0.55 -7.13 14.14
N LEU A 27 1.18 -5.99 14.39
CA LEU A 27 1.51 -5.01 13.36
C LEU A 27 2.39 -5.60 12.25
N LEU A 28 3.40 -6.40 12.61
CA LEU A 28 4.35 -6.96 11.65
C LEU A 28 3.68 -8.02 10.76
N SER A 29 2.86 -8.89 11.33
CA SER A 29 2.03 -9.83 10.56
C SER A 29 1.03 -9.09 9.66
N GLY A 30 0.41 -8.03 10.18
CA GLY A 30 -0.55 -7.21 9.44
C GLY A 30 0.08 -6.58 8.20
N ILE A 31 1.31 -6.07 8.29
CA ILE A 31 2.02 -5.50 7.12
C ILE A 31 2.16 -6.53 5.99
N LEU A 32 2.58 -7.76 6.30
CA LEU A 32 2.77 -8.80 5.29
C LEU A 32 1.44 -9.25 4.70
N LEU A 33 0.45 -9.54 5.55
CA LEU A 33 -0.86 -9.98 5.13
C LEU A 33 -1.55 -8.92 4.24
N PHE A 34 -1.60 -7.67 4.70
CA PHE A 34 -2.28 -6.62 3.96
C PHE A 34 -1.50 -6.14 2.75
N ASN A 35 -0.17 -6.27 2.70
CA ASN A 35 0.56 -6.10 1.44
C ASN A 35 0.15 -7.14 0.40
N ALA A 36 -0.02 -8.41 0.80
CA ALA A 36 -0.51 -9.45 -0.11
C ALA A 36 -1.93 -9.14 -0.60
N VAL A 37 -2.86 -8.87 0.34
CA VAL A 37 -4.27 -8.55 0.03
C VAL A 37 -4.37 -7.32 -0.88
N ASN A 38 -3.67 -6.23 -0.55
CA ASN A 38 -3.67 -5.02 -1.36
C ASN A 38 -3.04 -5.21 -2.73
N THR A 39 -2.01 -6.05 -2.85
CA THR A 39 -1.42 -6.35 -4.16
C THR A 39 -2.41 -7.09 -5.06
N VAL A 40 -3.18 -8.03 -4.51
CA VAL A 40 -4.29 -8.69 -5.24
C VAL A 40 -5.36 -7.67 -5.63
N PHE A 41 -5.77 -6.82 -4.69
CA PHE A 41 -6.75 -5.76 -4.94
C PHE A 41 -6.33 -4.80 -6.06
N ILE A 42 -5.07 -4.32 -6.01
CA ILE A 42 -4.48 -3.49 -7.07
C ILE A 42 -4.48 -4.23 -8.41
N LEU A 43 -4.13 -5.52 -8.42
CA LEU A 43 -4.11 -6.32 -9.63
C LEU A 43 -5.50 -6.36 -10.27
N LEU A 44 -6.54 -6.63 -9.47
CA LEU A 44 -7.93 -6.66 -9.92
C LEU A 44 -8.38 -5.31 -10.49
N ILE A 45 -8.07 -4.21 -9.81
CA ILE A 45 -8.37 -2.86 -10.31
C ILE A 45 -7.64 -2.60 -11.63
N THR A 46 -6.35 -2.94 -11.70
CA THR A 46 -5.49 -2.66 -12.85
C THR A 46 -5.91 -3.41 -14.11
N LEU A 47 -6.69 -4.49 -13.99
CA LEU A 47 -7.30 -5.18 -15.14
C LEU A 47 -8.32 -4.30 -15.87
N GLN A 48 -9.01 -3.42 -15.16
CA GLN A 48 -10.07 -2.56 -15.70
C GLN A 48 -9.59 -1.11 -15.88
N TRP A 49 -8.90 -0.59 -14.88
CA TRP A 49 -8.47 0.80 -14.82
C TRP A 49 -7.14 0.92 -14.09
N LYS A 50 -6.09 1.31 -14.82
CA LYS A 50 -4.72 1.32 -14.31
C LYS A 50 -4.52 2.37 -13.21
N ILE A 51 -4.42 1.95 -11.95
CA ILE A 51 -4.01 2.83 -10.84
C ILE A 51 -2.50 2.89 -10.68
N SER A 52 -1.99 3.96 -10.05
CA SER A 52 -0.55 4.11 -9.82
C SER A 52 -0.09 3.38 -8.56
N ILE A 53 0.60 2.25 -8.74
CA ILE A 53 1.17 1.45 -7.65
C ILE A 53 2.16 2.27 -6.81
N HIS A 54 2.92 3.19 -7.42
CA HIS A 54 3.88 4.01 -6.69
C HIS A 54 3.18 4.94 -5.68
N LEU A 55 2.07 5.54 -6.09
CA LEU A 55 1.30 6.43 -5.24
C LEU A 55 0.50 5.66 -4.20
N PHE A 56 -0.04 4.50 -4.58
CA PHE A 56 -0.67 3.57 -3.66
C PHE A 56 0.30 3.14 -2.56
N SER A 57 1.44 2.53 -2.91
CA SER A 57 2.42 2.00 -1.96
C SER A 57 3.00 3.08 -1.06
N TYR A 58 3.28 4.27 -1.59
CA TYR A 58 3.75 5.39 -0.78
C TYR A 58 2.70 5.83 0.24
N ALA A 59 1.45 6.04 -0.20
CA ALA A 59 0.36 6.45 0.67
C ALA A 59 0.02 5.38 1.73
N SER A 60 0.10 4.09 1.37
CA SER A 60 0.00 2.97 2.30
C SER A 60 1.10 2.97 3.36
N ALA A 61 2.34 3.28 2.99
CA ALA A 61 3.44 3.41 3.95
C ALA A 61 3.20 4.58 4.92
N VAL A 62 2.69 5.72 4.43
CA VAL A 62 2.30 6.84 5.30
C VAL A 62 1.16 6.45 6.23
N ALA A 63 0.15 5.70 5.77
CA ALA A 63 -0.93 5.20 6.62
C ALA A 63 -0.42 4.25 7.72
N LEU A 64 0.49 3.33 7.39
CA LEU A 64 1.16 2.47 8.38
C LEU A 64 1.89 3.30 9.44
N LEU A 65 2.67 4.29 9.02
CA LEU A 65 3.39 5.17 9.94
C LEU A 65 2.41 6.00 10.78
N PHE A 66 1.30 6.44 10.21
CA PHE A 66 0.26 7.17 10.94
C PHE A 66 -0.40 6.31 12.02
N VAL A 67 -0.72 5.05 11.72
CA VAL A 67 -1.26 4.11 12.73
C VAL A 67 -0.28 3.90 13.88
N LYS A 68 1.03 3.87 13.61
CA LYS A 68 2.05 3.59 14.64
C LYS A 68 2.53 4.83 15.41
N PHE A 69 2.69 5.95 14.72
CA PHE A 69 3.38 7.16 15.23
C PHE A 69 2.47 8.39 15.31
N GLY A 70 1.21 8.29 14.87
CA GLY A 70 0.24 9.38 14.93
C GLY A 70 0.49 10.49 13.89
N CYS A 71 -0.04 11.67 14.16
CA CYS A 71 -0.11 12.81 13.22
C CYS A 71 1.26 13.25 12.66
N GLN A 72 2.36 12.98 13.35
CA GLN A 72 3.71 13.27 12.88
C GLN A 72 4.02 12.61 11.54
N ALA A 73 3.43 11.43 11.27
CA ALA A 73 3.61 10.75 9.99
C ALA A 73 2.99 11.50 8.80
N LEU A 74 1.99 12.38 9.04
CA LEU A 74 1.30 13.10 7.98
C LEU A 74 2.19 14.16 7.30
N TRP A 75 3.32 14.53 7.92
CA TRP A 75 4.36 15.36 7.29
C TRP A 75 4.97 14.74 6.03
N LEU A 76 4.72 13.46 5.77
CA LEU A 76 5.12 12.77 4.55
C LEU A 76 4.13 12.97 3.38
N LEU A 77 2.88 13.36 3.65
CA LEU A 77 1.87 13.58 2.60
C LEU A 77 2.27 14.61 1.52
N PRO A 78 3.01 15.69 1.81
CA PRO A 78 3.49 16.62 0.78
C PRO A 78 4.37 15.99 -0.31
N VAL A 79 4.92 14.79 -0.10
CA VAL A 79 5.65 14.04 -1.15
C VAL A 79 4.69 13.44 -2.20
N VAL A 80 3.42 13.24 -1.86
CA VAL A 80 2.41 12.71 -2.79
C VAL A 80 2.31 13.56 -4.07
N PRO A 81 2.10 14.89 -4.02
CA PRO A 81 2.15 15.74 -5.21
C PRO A 81 3.42 15.61 -6.06
N LEU A 82 4.60 15.45 -5.44
CA LEU A 82 5.87 15.25 -6.15
C LEU A 82 5.88 13.92 -6.92
N LEU A 83 5.39 12.86 -6.28
CA LEU A 83 5.23 11.56 -6.93
C LEU A 83 4.17 11.59 -8.04
N MET A 84 3.04 12.30 -7.83
CA MET A 84 2.01 12.50 -8.84
C MET A 84 2.61 13.19 -10.07
N TRP A 85 3.34 14.29 -9.86
CA TRP A 85 4.03 15.03 -10.91
C TRP A 85 4.97 14.14 -11.72
N SER A 86 5.84 13.38 -11.04
CA SER A 86 6.77 12.44 -11.69
C SER A 86 6.05 11.47 -12.63
N ARG A 87 4.91 10.89 -12.21
CA ARG A 87 4.17 9.91 -13.01
C ARG A 87 3.42 10.53 -14.18
N ILE A 88 2.94 11.76 -14.03
CA ILE A 88 2.24 12.49 -15.09
C ILE A 88 3.23 12.97 -16.15
N VAL A 89 4.37 13.56 -15.75
CA VAL A 89 5.40 14.05 -16.70
C VAL A 89 6.02 12.91 -17.51
N LEU A 90 6.26 11.75 -16.88
CA LEU A 90 6.71 10.54 -17.57
C LEU A 90 5.62 9.90 -18.45
N LYS A 91 4.43 10.52 -18.55
CA LYS A 91 3.26 10.02 -19.29
C LYS A 91 2.84 8.60 -18.87
N ALA A 92 3.21 8.20 -17.65
CA ALA A 92 2.94 6.87 -17.13
C ALA A 92 1.50 6.75 -16.60
N HIS A 93 0.94 7.84 -16.07
CA HIS A 93 -0.40 7.91 -15.51
C HIS A 93 -1.03 9.29 -15.73
N ASN A 94 -2.36 9.35 -15.68
CA ASN A 94 -3.09 10.62 -15.61
C ASN A 94 -3.37 11.01 -14.14
N PHE A 95 -3.87 12.24 -13.94
CA PHE A 95 -4.16 12.78 -12.62
C PHE A 95 -5.13 11.92 -11.80
N MET A 96 -6.19 11.38 -12.41
CA MET A 96 -7.17 10.56 -11.68
C MET A 96 -6.55 9.23 -11.22
N GLN A 97 -5.70 8.61 -12.05
CA GLN A 97 -5.01 7.36 -11.70
C GLN A 97 -4.02 7.53 -10.55
N THR A 98 -3.38 8.69 -10.43
CA THR A 98 -2.46 9.00 -9.33
C THR A 98 -3.23 9.42 -8.07
N LEU A 99 -4.25 10.27 -8.20
CA LEU A 99 -5.08 10.74 -7.09
C LEU A 99 -5.84 9.58 -6.42
N VAL A 100 -6.56 8.78 -7.20
CA VAL A 100 -7.31 7.63 -6.66
C VAL A 100 -6.34 6.60 -6.07
N GLY A 101 -5.20 6.36 -6.72
CA GLY A 101 -4.15 5.49 -6.18
C GLY A 101 -3.69 5.90 -4.78
N SER A 102 -3.44 7.20 -4.56
CA SER A 102 -3.06 7.73 -3.25
C SER A 102 -4.16 7.62 -2.21
N ILE A 103 -5.39 8.05 -2.54
CA ILE A 103 -6.52 8.04 -1.58
C ILE A 103 -6.82 6.61 -1.14
N VAL A 104 -6.94 5.71 -2.12
CA VAL A 104 -7.27 4.30 -1.84
C VAL A 104 -6.13 3.62 -1.09
N GLY A 105 -4.87 3.84 -1.48
CA GLY A 105 -3.71 3.28 -0.80
C GLY A 105 -3.60 3.68 0.67
N PHE A 106 -3.89 4.95 0.99
CA PHE A 106 -3.93 5.40 2.39
C PHE A 106 -5.13 4.80 3.14
N ALA A 107 -6.33 4.94 2.58
CA ALA A 107 -7.57 4.59 3.27
C ALA A 107 -7.65 3.09 3.59
N VAL A 108 -7.35 2.23 2.60
CA VAL A 108 -7.46 0.77 2.77
C VAL A 108 -6.49 0.28 3.85
N VAL A 109 -5.20 0.63 3.75
CA VAL A 109 -4.20 0.20 4.73
C VAL A 109 -4.45 0.78 6.12
N PHE A 110 -4.91 2.03 6.20
CA PHE A 110 -5.34 2.61 7.48
C PHE A 110 -6.45 1.78 8.12
N MET A 111 -7.53 1.49 7.37
CA MET A 111 -8.66 0.72 7.88
C MET A 111 -8.26 -0.70 8.28
N GLU A 112 -7.50 -1.38 7.43
CA GLU A 112 -7.03 -2.75 7.65
C GLU A 112 -6.15 -2.87 8.90
N LEU A 113 -5.11 -2.03 9.01
CA LEU A 113 -4.19 -2.08 10.14
C LEU A 113 -4.86 -1.61 11.43
N LYS A 114 -5.73 -0.58 11.36
CA LYS A 114 -6.50 -0.12 12.51
C LYS A 114 -7.39 -1.24 13.05
N TRP A 115 -8.13 -1.90 12.18
CA TRP A 115 -8.98 -3.04 12.53
C TRP A 115 -8.18 -4.21 13.10
N TRP A 116 -7.05 -4.57 12.47
CA TRP A 116 -6.24 -5.72 12.85
C TRP A 116 -5.48 -5.54 14.16
N THR A 117 -4.91 -4.35 14.38
CA THR A 117 -4.08 -4.06 15.54
C THR A 117 -4.87 -3.51 16.73
N GLY A 118 -6.05 -2.92 16.48
CA GLY A 118 -6.85 -2.23 17.49
C GLY A 118 -6.28 -0.89 17.96
N LEU A 119 -5.32 -0.34 17.21
CA LEU A 119 -4.67 0.96 17.48
C LEU A 119 -5.51 2.17 17.03
#